data_AF-A0A6J4LHF8-F1
#
_entry.id   AF-A0A6J4LHF8-F1
#
_cell.length_a   1.000
_cell.length_b   1.000
_cell.length_c   1.000
_cell.angle_alpha   90.00
_cell.angle_beta   90.00
_cell.angle_gamma   90.00
#
_symmetry.space_group_name_H-M   'P 1'
#
loop_
_entity.id
_entity.type
_entity.pdbx_description
1 polymer ?
#
loop_
_entity_poly.entity_id
_entity_poly.type
_entity_poly.pdbx_seq_one_letter_code
_entity_poly.pdbx_strand_id
1 'polypeptide(L)' 'MQSMLPGAPWLLAHKSMLNVNQPRKVSLYGSDYVMWKDAAGAIHALPNACPHMGAML' A
#
# COMPACT_ATOMS: atom_id res chain seq x y z
N MET A 1 -19.48 7.28 12.37
CA MET A 1 -18.37 7.06 11.41
C MET A 1 -17.11 7.58 12.06
N GLN A 2 -16.13 6.75 12.40
CA GLN A 2 -14.85 7.24 12.89
C GLN A 2 -14.19 8.06 11.77
N SER A 3 -13.94 9.34 12.02
CA SER A 3 -13.11 10.17 11.16
C SER A 3 -11.68 9.63 11.17
N MET A 4 -11.13 9.33 9.99
CA MET A 4 -9.69 9.15 9.83
C MET A 4 -9.00 10.41 10.36
N LEU A 5 -7.94 10.25 11.15
CA LEU A 5 -7.08 11.36 11.56
C LEU A 5 -6.08 11.61 10.43
N PRO A 6 -6.23 12.69 9.63
CA PRO A 6 -5.30 12.96 8.54
C PRO A 6 -3.90 13.19 9.12
N GLY A 7 -2.90 12.51 8.55
CA GLY A 7 -1.50 12.61 8.99
C GLY A 7 -1.13 11.71 10.17
N ALA A 8 -2.08 11.00 10.81
CA ALA A 8 -1.71 10.00 11.82
C ALA A 8 -1.02 8.79 11.17
N PRO A 9 0.07 8.27 11.76
CA PRO A 9 0.74 7.08 11.23
C PRO A 9 -0.10 5.81 11.47
N TRP A 10 -0.04 4.88 10.51
CA TRP A 10 -0.71 3.58 10.59
C TRP A 10 0.31 2.45 10.43
N LEU A 11 0.18 1.40 11.24
CA LEU A 11 0.90 0.15 11.03
C LEU A 11 0.08 -0.73 10.07
N LEU A 12 0.54 -0.88 8.83
CA LEU A 12 -0.17 -1.65 7.79
C LEU A 12 0.35 -3.07 7.62
N ALA A 13 1.66 -3.28 7.79
CA ALA A 13 2.28 -4.59 7.66
C ALA A 13 3.64 -4.63 8.37
N HIS A 14 4.05 -5.82 8.80
CA HIS A 14 5.44 -6.10 9.12
C HIS A 14 6.24 -6.42 7.84
N LYS A 15 7.53 -6.08 7.79
CA LYS A 15 8.38 -6.25 6.59
C LYS A 15 8.45 -7.71 6.09
N SER A 16 8.36 -8.69 6.98
CA SER A 16 8.35 -10.11 6.62
C SER A 16 7.07 -10.55 5.89
N MET A 17 5.98 -9.78 5.99
CA MET A 17 4.72 -10.08 5.30
C MET A 17 4.79 -9.76 3.80
N LEU A 18 5.78 -8.96 3.37
CA LEU A 18 5.95 -8.56 1.97
C LEU A 18 7.02 -9.43 1.31
N ASN A 19 6.62 -10.15 0.26
CA ASN A 19 7.52 -10.92 -0.58
C ASN A 19 8.24 -9.97 -1.56
N VAL A 20 9.45 -10.35 -1.99
CA VAL A 20 10.25 -9.56 -2.94
C VAL A 20 9.51 -9.51 -4.29
N ASN A 21 9.35 -8.31 -4.83
CA ASN A 21 8.71 -8.02 -6.12
C ASN A 21 7.30 -8.62 -6.27
N GLN A 22 6.59 -8.77 -5.15
CA GLN A 22 5.20 -9.26 -5.14
C GLN A 22 4.31 -8.21 -4.48
N PRO A 23 3.66 -7.37 -5.28
CA PRO A 23 2.75 -6.35 -4.77
C PRO A 23 1.54 -6.95 -4.06
N ARG A 24 1.10 -6.27 -3.01
CA ARG A 24 -0.09 -6.64 -2.23
C ARG A 24 -1.00 -5.42 -2.07
N LYS A 25 -2.28 -5.62 -2.34
CA LYS A 25 -3.32 -4.64 -2.04
C LYS A 25 -3.49 -4.47 -0.53
N VAL A 26 -3.60 -3.22 -0.09
CA VAL A 26 -3.90 -2.81 1.29
C VAL A 26 -5.01 -1.76 1.22
N SER A 27 -6.07 -1.94 2.00
CA SER A 27 -7.19 -0.99 2.07
C SER A 27 -7.16 -0.26 3.41
N LEU A 28 -7.16 1.07 3.38
CA LEU A 28 -7.16 1.93 4.56
C LEU A 28 -8.23 3.02 4.40
N TYR A 29 -9.24 3.01 5.27
CA TYR A 29 -10.36 3.97 5.22
C TYR A 29 -11.00 4.13 3.83
N GLY A 30 -11.20 3.02 3.11
CA GLY A 30 -11.81 3.02 1.77
C GLY A 30 -10.88 3.48 0.64
N SER A 31 -9.63 3.82 0.94
CA SER A 31 -8.58 4.04 -0.06
C SER A 31 -7.75 2.77 -0.24
N ASP A 32 -7.50 2.40 -1.49
CA ASP A 32 -6.69 1.24 -1.83
C ASP A 32 -5.26 1.65 -2.21
N TYR A 33 -4.30 0.94 -1.65
CA TYR A 33 -2.88 1.08 -1.91
C TYR A 33 -2.30 -0.26 -2.36
N VAL A 34 -1.23 -0.21 -3.12
CA VAL A 34 -0.38 -1.35 -3.42
C VAL A 34 0.94 -1.18 -2.69
N MET A 35 1.35 -2.20 -1.93
CA MET A 35 2.61 -2.21 -1.18
C MET A 35 3.47 -3.40 -1.61
N TRP A 36 4.78 -3.20 -1.73
CA TRP A 36 5.71 -4.29 -2.04
C TRP A 36 7.09 -4.06 -1.43
N LYS A 37 7.86 -5.15 -1.34
CA LYS A 37 9.29 -5.12 -1.02
C LYS A 37 10.07 -5.28 -2.31
N ASP A 38 10.99 -4.38 -2.62
CA ASP A 38 11.84 -4.53 -3.80
C ASP A 38 13.01 -5.52 -3.56
N ALA A 39 13.81 -5.75 -4.60
CA ALA A 39 14.97 -6.65 -4.53
C ALA A 39 16.09 -6.15 -3.58
N ALA A 40 16.18 -4.85 -3.33
CA ALA A 40 17.10 -4.26 -2.34
C ALA A 40 16.53 -4.35 -0.91
N GLY A 41 15.28 -4.80 -0.74
CA GLY A 41 14.60 -4.92 0.53
C GLY A 41 13.95 -3.61 1.01
N ALA A 42 13.84 -2.58 0.18
CA ALA A 42 13.09 -1.37 0.50
C ALA A 42 11.58 -1.62 0.36
N ILE A 43 10.78 -0.93 1.17
CA ILE A 43 9.31 -1.00 1.13
C ILE A 43 8.78 0.19 0.36
N HIS A 44 7.94 -0.09 -0.62
CA HIS A 44 7.27 0.90 -1.43
C HIS A 44 5.76 0.79 -1.26
N ALA A 45 5.07 1.91 -1.43
CA ALA A 45 3.62 1.99 -1.41
C ALA A 45 3.15 3.03 -2.43
N LEU A 46 2.13 2.71 -3.21
CA LEU A 46 1.49 3.63 -4.16
C LEU A 46 -0.04 3.50 -4.06
N PRO A 47 -0.81 4.52 -4.49
CA PRO A 47 -2.25 4.33 -4.73
C PRO A 47 -2.48 3.15 -5.68
N ASN A 48 -3.45 2.28 -5.40
CA ASN A 48 -3.76 1.12 -6.22
C ASN A 48 -4.60 1.47 -7.46
N ALA A 49 -4.17 2.49 -8.19
CA ALA A 49 -4.83 2.96 -9.40
C ALA A 49 -3.78 3.48 -10.38
N CYS A 50 -3.74 2.90 -11.56
CA CYS A 50 -2.90 3.37 -12.65
C CYS A 50 -3.32 4.80 -13.04
N PRO A 51 -2.40 5.79 -13.04
CA PRO A 51 -2.74 7.17 -13.37
C PRO A 51 -3.16 7.34 -14.84
N HIS A 52 -2.89 6.36 -15.70
CA HIS A 52 -3.25 6.41 -17.11
C HIS A 52 -4.71 6.05 -17.37
N MET A 53 -5.19 4.91 -16.83
CA MET A 53 -6.53 4.37 -17.13
C MET A 53 -7.27 3.81 -15.92
N GLY A 54 -6.76 3.97 -14.69
CA GLY A 54 -7.45 3.52 -13.48
C GLY A 54 -7.44 2.01 -13.24
N ALA A 55 -6.66 1.24 -14.00
CA ALA A 55 -6.46 -0.19 -13.73
C ALA A 55 -5.82 -0.41 -12.35
N MET A 56 -6.12 -1.55 -11.73
CA MET A 56 -5.44 -1.96 -10.48
C MET A 56 -3.96 -2.25 -10.77
N LEU A 57 -3.10 -1.84 -9.84
CA LEU A 57 -1.64 -2.01 -9.91
C LEU A 57 -1.17 -3.29 -9.21
#